data_AF-A0A819R492-F1
#
_entry.id   AF-A0A819R492-F1
#
_cell.length_a   1.000
_cell.length_b   1.000
_cell.length_c   1.000
_cell.angle_alpha   90.00
_cell.angle_beta   90.00
_cell.angle_gamma   90.00
#
_symmetry.space_group_name_H-M   'P 1'
#
loop_
_entity.id
_entity.type
_entity.pdbx_description
1 polymer ?
#
loop_
_entity_poly.entity_id
_entity_poly.type
_entity_poly.pdbx_seq_one_letter_code
_entity_poly.pdbx_strand_id
1 'polypeptide(L)'
;MKIVLANGTLVKCTPLSDDPYSEVFFGSIGGYGGLGVIVEVTLQLTDNLRLERMTRLMSLNEYEIFFRQHIRHNESVKLHNANVELLPHAISMWQRIP
;
A
#
# COMPACT_ATOMS: atom_id res chain seq x y z
N MET A 1 -13.31 -6.33 -8.04
CA MET A 1 -12.23 -7.27 -8.42
C MET A 1 -12.87 -8.55 -8.98
N LYS A 2 -12.21 -9.22 -9.93
CA LYS A 2 -12.56 -10.57 -10.36
C LYS A 2 -11.38 -11.51 -10.10
N ILE A 3 -11.66 -12.67 -9.54
CA ILE A 3 -10.68 -13.67 -9.13
C ILE A 3 -11.13 -15.07 -9.56
N VAL A 4 -10.20 -15.87 -10.07
CA VAL A 4 -10.41 -17.29 -10.34
C VAL A 4 -9.96 -18.07 -9.11
N LEU A 5 -10.89 -18.75 -8.46
CA LEU A 5 -10.62 -19.59 -7.28
C LEU A 5 -9.96 -20.92 -7.66
N ALA A 6 -9.46 -21.66 -6.67
CA ALA A 6 -8.79 -22.95 -6.87
C ALA A 6 -9.63 -23.99 -7.64
N ASN A 7 -10.96 -23.93 -7.53
CA ASN A 7 -11.88 -24.80 -8.27
C ASN A 7 -12.17 -24.31 -9.71
N GLY A 8 -11.48 -23.26 -10.19
CA GLY A 8 -11.67 -22.66 -11.50
C GLY A 8 -12.85 -21.70 -11.61
N THR A 9 -13.62 -21.48 -10.53
CA THR A 9 -14.77 -20.57 -10.55
C THR A 9 -14.31 -19.12 -10.55
N LEU A 10 -14.89 -18.32 -11.46
CA LEU A 10 -14.70 -16.87 -11.50
C LEU A 10 -15.68 -16.19 -10.53
N VAL A 11 -15.13 -15.51 -9.52
CA VAL A 11 -15.89 -14.73 -8.54
C VAL A 11 -15.64 -13.24 -8.77
N LYS A 12 -16.72 -12.45 -8.74
CA LYS A 12 -16.65 -10.98 -8.62
C LYS A 12 -16.85 -10.61 -7.16
N CYS A 13 -15.94 -9.80 -6.62
CA CYS A 13 -15.97 -9.36 -5.24
C CYS A 13 -15.60 -7.88 -5.10
N THR A 14 -16.08 -7.26 -4.02
CA THR A 14 -15.90 -5.87 -3.64
C THR A 14 -15.59 -5.78 -2.13
N PRO A 15 -15.04 -4.66 -1.63
CA PRO A 15 -14.82 -4.46 -0.20
C PRO A 15 -16.10 -4.06 0.57
N LEU A 16 -17.26 -4.01 -0.09
CA LEU A 16 -18.51 -3.58 0.55
C LEU A 16 -19.03 -4.68 1.47
N SER A 17 -19.58 -4.28 2.63
CA SER A 17 -19.99 -5.22 3.68
C SER A 17 -21.18 -6.10 3.30
N ASP A 18 -21.98 -5.69 2.31
CA ASP A 18 -23.12 -6.43 1.78
C ASP A 18 -22.74 -7.40 0.65
N ASP A 19 -21.49 -7.39 0.19
CA ASP A 19 -20.99 -8.35 -0.80
C ASP A 19 -20.67 -9.70 -0.12
N PRO A 20 -21.30 -10.82 -0.57
CA PRO A 20 -21.07 -12.14 0.01
C PRO A 20 -19.63 -12.67 -0.18
N TYR A 21 -18.83 -12.04 -1.05
CA TYR A 21 -17.43 -12.38 -1.29
C TYR A 21 -16.47 -11.30 -0.79
N SER A 22 -16.89 -10.42 0.13
CA SER A 22 -16.03 -9.39 0.73
C SER A 22 -14.80 -9.99 1.43
N GLU A 23 -14.94 -11.13 2.11
CA GLU A 23 -13.80 -11.85 2.72
C GLU A 23 -12.78 -12.33 1.67
N VAL A 24 -13.25 -12.77 0.49
CA VAL A 24 -12.36 -13.11 -0.62
C VAL A 24 -11.62 -11.86 -1.10
N PHE A 25 -12.30 -10.71 -1.18
CA PHE A 25 -11.66 -9.44 -1.55
C PHE A 25 -10.52 -9.09 -0.59
N PHE A 26 -10.81 -9.03 0.72
CA PHE A 26 -9.81 -8.67 1.74
C PHE A 26 -8.71 -9.71 1.88
N GLY A 27 -9.04 -11.01 1.83
CA GLY A 27 -8.05 -12.08 1.93
C GLY A 27 -7.13 -12.18 0.71
N SER A 28 -7.56 -11.72 -0.47
CA SER A 28 -6.73 -11.74 -1.68
C SER A 28 -5.71 -10.60 -1.71
N ILE A 29 -6.01 -9.46 -1.07
CA ILE A 29 -5.11 -8.31 -1.00
C ILE A 29 -4.07 -8.57 0.10
N GLY A 30 -2.80 -8.70 -0.29
CA GLY A 30 -1.74 -9.11 0.63
C GLY A 30 -1.73 -10.61 0.95
N GLY A 31 -2.62 -11.40 0.35
CA GLY A 31 -2.68 -12.86 0.48
C GLY A 31 -1.74 -13.62 -0.46
N TYR A 32 -0.86 -12.92 -1.18
CA TYR A 32 0.18 -13.49 -2.06
C TYR A 32 -0.33 -14.55 -3.06
N GLY A 33 -1.58 -14.41 -3.54
CA GLY A 33 -2.19 -15.36 -4.49
C GLY A 33 -2.67 -16.67 -3.88
N GLY A 34 -2.69 -16.80 -2.55
CA GLY A 34 -3.09 -18.04 -1.87
C GLY A 34 -4.57 -18.43 -2.03
N LEU A 35 -5.46 -17.46 -2.27
CA LEU A 35 -6.89 -17.72 -2.47
C LEU A 35 -7.28 -17.96 -3.94
N GLY A 36 -6.42 -17.58 -4.89
CA GLY A 36 -6.70 -17.67 -6.32
C GLY A 36 -5.93 -16.65 -7.15
N VAL A 37 -6.27 -16.59 -8.43
CA VAL A 37 -5.62 -15.69 -9.40
C VAL A 37 -6.53 -14.50 -9.67
N ILE A 38 -6.09 -13.31 -9.28
CA ILE A 38 -6.80 -12.07 -9.60
C ILE A 38 -6.64 -11.81 -11.10
N VAL A 39 -7.74 -11.82 -11.84
CA VAL A 39 -7.75 -11.63 -13.31
C VAL A 39 -8.15 -10.22 -13.72
N GLU A 40 -8.84 -9.48 -12.85
CA GLU A 40 -9.26 -8.11 -13.11
C GLU A 40 -9.39 -7.31 -11.82
N VAL A 41 -8.93 -6.07 -11.82
CA VAL A 41 -9.13 -5.11 -10.73
C VAL A 41 -9.66 -3.78 -11.26
N THR A 42 -10.52 -3.15 -10.47
CA THR A 42 -10.93 -1.75 -10.66
C THR A 42 -10.39 -0.98 -9.47
N LEU A 43 -9.61 0.07 -9.72
CA LEU A 43 -8.98 0.89 -8.69
C LEU A 43 -9.60 2.28 -8.70
N GLN A 44 -9.92 2.79 -7.52
CA GLN A 44 -10.30 4.18 -7.35
C GLN A 44 -9.07 5.06 -7.53
N LEU A 45 -9.15 6.02 -8.45
CA LEU A 45 -8.07 7.00 -8.66
C LEU A 45 -8.21 8.17 -7.68
N THR A 46 -7.08 8.82 -7.44
CA THR A 46 -6.97 10.11 -6.73
C THR A 46 -6.46 11.19 -7.68
N ASP A 47 -6.42 12.43 -7.23
CA ASP A 47 -5.95 13.57 -8.02
C ASP A 47 -4.49 13.39 -8.44
N ASN A 48 -4.18 13.81 -9.65
CA ASN A 48 -2.80 13.84 -10.13
C ASN A 48 -2.06 15.04 -9.51
N LEU A 49 -1.06 14.75 -8.67
CA LEU A 49 -0.26 15.75 -7.99
C LEU A 49 1.21 15.64 -8.40
N ARG A 50 1.91 16.77 -8.52
CA ARG A 50 3.37 16.77 -8.64
C ARG A 50 3.99 16.39 -7.29
N LEU A 51 4.87 15.39 -7.31
CA LEU A 51 5.56 14.88 -6.14
C LEU A 51 7.07 15.07 -6.28
N GLU A 52 7.71 15.52 -5.21
CA GLU A 52 9.14 15.41 -4.97
C GLU A 52 9.44 14.08 -4.30
N ARG A 53 10.53 13.42 -4.72
CA ARG A 53 11.08 12.26 -4.01
C ARG A 53 12.27 12.69 -3.18
N MET A 54 12.19 12.47 -1.87
CA MET A 54 13.30 12.64 -0.96
C MET A 54 13.73 11.28 -0.40
N THR A 55 15.03 11.07 -0.20
CA THR A 55 15.53 9.88 0.48
C THR A 55 16.43 10.31 1.62
N ARG A 56 16.21 9.75 2.81
CA ARG A 56 17.02 10.04 3.99
C ARG A 56 17.56 8.74 4.57
N LEU A 57 18.86 8.72 4.79
CA LEU A 57 19.51 7.68 5.57
C LEU A 57 19.44 8.04 7.05
N MET A 58 19.08 7.07 7.89
CA MET A 58 19.15 7.17 9.34
C MET A 58 19.26 5.77 9.95
N SER A 59 19.69 5.68 11.19
CA SER A 59 19.66 4.43 11.95
C SER A 59 18.22 4.04 12.31
N LEU A 60 17.99 2.75 12.58
CA LEU A 60 16.68 2.25 12.98
C LEU A 60 16.16 2.93 14.27
N ASN A 61 17.06 3.22 15.21
CA ASN A 61 16.72 3.88 16.48
C ASN A 61 16.25 5.32 16.28
N GLU A 62 16.67 6.00 15.20
CA GLU A 62 16.25 7.38 14.89
C GLU A 62 14.92 7.42 14.14
N TYR A 63 14.55 6.35 13.43
CA TYR A 63 13.40 6.35 12.53
C TYR A 63 12.08 6.63 13.23
N GLU A 64 11.84 6.01 14.39
CA GLU A 64 10.59 6.17 15.12
C GLU A 64 10.36 7.64 15.54
N ILE A 65 11.41 8.30 16.02
CA ILE A 65 11.41 9.72 16.38
C ILE A 65 11.14 10.56 15.13
N PHE A 66 11.87 10.29 14.05
CA PHE A 66 11.70 11.01 12.78
C PHE A 66 10.27 10.89 12.23
N PHE A 67 9.72 9.69 12.19
CA PHE A 67 8.37 9.43 11.68
C PHE A 67 7.31 10.20 12.47
N ARG A 68 7.37 10.15 13.80
CA ARG A 68 6.41 10.88 14.65
C ARG A 68 6.49 12.39 14.47
N GLN A 69 7.70 12.94 14.39
CA GLN A 69 7.92 14.39 14.34
C GLN A 69 7.68 14.99 12.96
N HIS A 70 7.96 14.26 11.87
CA HIS A 70 8.02 14.84 10.52
C HIS A 70 7.01 14.24 9.53
N ILE A 71 6.44 13.05 9.83
CA ILE A 71 5.64 12.28 8.85
C ILE A 71 4.19 12.10 9.29
N ARG A 72 3.96 11.54 10.48
CA ARG A 72 2.66 11.02 10.92
C ARG A 72 1.50 12.00 10.74
N HIS A 73 1.76 13.29 10.94
CA HIS A 73 0.76 14.36 10.88
C HIS A 73 1.08 15.41 9.81
N ASN A 74 2.01 15.12 8.91
CA ASN A 74 2.42 16.05 7.87
C ASN A 74 1.62 15.80 6.58
N GLU A 75 0.59 16.61 6.36
CA GLU A 75 -0.31 16.48 5.20
C GLU A 75 0.39 16.76 3.85
N SER A 76 1.57 17.39 3.84
CA SER A 76 2.37 17.58 2.63
C SER A 76 3.01 16.28 2.13
N VAL A 77 3.22 15.30 3.01
CA VAL A 77 3.71 13.97 2.67
C VAL A 77 2.55 13.15 2.12
N LYS A 78 2.60 12.80 0.83
CA LYS A 78 1.54 12.01 0.18
C LYS A 78 1.84 10.52 0.15
N LEU A 79 3.11 10.16 0.05
CA LEU A 79 3.56 8.77 0.10
C LEU A 79 4.78 8.69 1.03
N HIS A 80 4.78 7.70 1.92
CA HIS A 80 5.90 7.42 2.81
C HIS A 80 6.21 5.93 2.77
N ASN A 81 7.47 5.58 2.54
CA ASN A 81 7.94 4.20 2.62
C ASN A 81 9.28 4.13 3.37
N ALA A 82 9.35 3.29 4.40
CA ALA A 82 10.58 3.05 5.13
C ALA A 82 11.06 1.62 4.89
N ASN A 83 12.20 1.49 4.22
CA ASN A 83 12.86 0.21 4.07
C ASN A 83 13.72 -0.02 5.32
N VAL A 84 13.30 -0.99 6.14
CA VAL A 84 14.06 -1.43 7.31
C VAL A 84 14.83 -2.68 6.90
N GLU A 85 16.13 -2.53 6.67
CA GLU A 85 17.02 -3.60 6.23
C GLU A 85 18.15 -3.79 7.25
N LEU A 86 18.62 -5.04 7.37
CA LEU A 86 19.72 -5.42 8.29
C LEU A 86 21.09 -4.95 7.81
N LEU A 87 21.20 -4.55 6.54
CA LEU A 87 22.36 -3.88 5.97
C LEU A 87 22.07 -2.37 5.94
N PRO A 88 23.09 -1.50 6.06
CA PRO A 88 22.86 -0.06 5.96
C PRO A 88 22.31 0.25 4.55
N HIS A 89 21.09 0.78 4.41
CA HIS A 89 20.79 2.12 3.88
C HIS A 89 19.32 2.37 3.39
N ALA A 90 18.85 3.62 3.63
CA ALA A 90 17.79 4.42 2.96
C ALA A 90 16.29 4.25 3.28
N ILE A 91 15.66 5.35 3.73
CA ILE A 91 14.20 5.57 3.82
C ILE A 91 13.78 6.53 2.71
N SER A 92 12.75 6.20 1.92
CA SER A 92 12.28 7.02 0.79
C SER A 92 10.91 7.67 1.09
N MET A 93 10.83 8.98 0.95
CA MET A 93 9.62 9.77 1.20
C MET A 93 9.24 10.56 -0.05
N TRP A 94 7.95 10.84 -0.22
CA TRP A 94 7.44 11.67 -1.30
C TRP A 94 6.57 12.80 -0.74
N GLN A 95 6.88 14.02 -1.13
CA GLN A 95 6.17 15.22 -0.70
C GLN A 95 5.58 15.95 -1.91
N ARG A 96 4.46 16.65 -1.74
CA ARG A 96 3.89 17.48 -2.81
C ARG A 96 4.77 18.72 -3.03
N ILE A 97 5.12 18.99 -4.29
CA ILE A 97 5.73 20.28 -4.70
C ILE A 97 4.59 21.28 -4.97
N PRO A 98 4.76 22.58 -4.65
CA PRO A 98 3.82 23.63 -5.07
C PRO A 98 3.46 23.59 -6.56
#